data_AF-A0A3E0IRY0-F1
#
_entry.id   AF-A0A3E0IRY0-F1
#
_cell.length_a   1.000
_cell.length_b   1.000
_cell.length_c   1.000
_cell.angle_alpha   90.00
_cell.angle_beta   90.00
_cell.angle_gamma   90.00
#
_symmetry.space_group_name_H-M   'P 1'
#
loop_
_entity.id
_entity.type
_entity.pdbx_description
1 polymer ?
#
loop_
_entity_poly.entity_id
_entity_poly.type
_entity_poly.pdbx_seq_one_letter_code
_entity_poly.pdbx_strand_id
1 'polypeptide(L)'
;SFRMECLDWTDGQISNNDDPSDIKYVNLNRVHVLSGPVYVNGVEPGDLLVVDILDIGAFSEHEWGFNGIFDKTNGGSFLVDHYPNAQKSIWDFNGIYATSRHVPGVEFAGVIHPGLIGVAPSYEMLKEWNKREKALVDTDPNREPPLANLPNEDAVVLGTLKGKDFNRVAKEGARTVPPRENGGNCDIKNLSKGSRIYFPVYVEGAKLSVGDIHFSQGDGEITFCGGIEMPGWIDLRVSVIKGGMEKYQIKKNPAFNPSPVLPNYSDYIVFEGISVNEFSGKQTYLDANTAYRNACLNAIEFLKTRGFTGEQAYMLLGSAPVQGTVAGIVDIPNACCTIAIPREIFQAGVLPNMKEDE
;
A
#
# COMPACT_ATOMS: atom_id res chain seq x y z
N SER A 1 -13.51 4.09 22.11
CA SER A 1 -13.02 3.10 21.14
C SER A 1 -14.20 2.50 20.42
N PHE A 2 -14.00 2.01 19.19
CA PHE A 2 -15.04 1.38 18.38
C PHE A 2 -14.39 0.48 17.33
N ARG A 3 -15.17 -0.44 16.76
CA ARG A 3 -14.78 -1.29 15.63
C ARG A 3 -15.33 -0.71 14.33
N MET A 4 -14.55 -0.83 13.26
CA MET A 4 -15.02 -0.61 11.88
C MET A 4 -14.78 -1.89 11.08
N GLU A 5 -15.80 -2.32 10.35
CA GLU A 5 -15.73 -3.41 9.39
C GLU A 5 -15.44 -2.82 8.02
N CYS A 6 -14.55 -3.45 7.24
CA CYS A 6 -14.09 -2.98 5.94
C CYS A 6 -14.25 -4.12 4.93
N LEU A 7 -14.77 -3.78 3.75
CA LEU A 7 -14.62 -4.65 2.58
C LEU A 7 -13.15 -4.66 2.14
N ASP A 8 -12.76 -5.64 1.33
CA ASP A 8 -11.52 -5.50 0.57
C ASP A 8 -11.65 -4.29 -0.38
N TRP A 9 -10.52 -3.72 -0.76
CA TRP A 9 -10.50 -2.46 -1.50
C TRP A 9 -11.21 -2.50 -2.86
N THR A 10 -11.37 -3.70 -3.42
CA THR A 10 -12.00 -3.91 -4.72
C THR A 10 -13.52 -4.03 -4.67
N ASP A 11 -14.15 -3.94 -3.50
CA ASP A 11 -15.61 -4.15 -3.36
C ASP A 11 -16.01 -5.58 -3.76
N GLY A 12 -15.19 -6.58 -3.41
CA GLY A 12 -15.45 -8.00 -3.64
C GLY A 12 -15.29 -8.47 -5.09
N GLN A 13 -14.53 -7.75 -5.92
CA GLN A 13 -14.32 -8.11 -7.33
C GLN A 13 -13.37 -9.31 -7.51
N ILE A 14 -12.45 -9.53 -6.56
CA ILE A 14 -11.44 -10.60 -6.65
C ILE A 14 -11.89 -11.83 -5.87
N SER A 15 -11.78 -13.00 -6.50
CA SER A 15 -12.23 -14.27 -5.95
C SER A 15 -11.06 -15.20 -5.61
N ASN A 16 -11.25 -16.03 -4.57
CA ASN A 16 -10.35 -17.13 -4.24
C ASN A 16 -10.48 -18.25 -5.27
N ASN A 17 -9.68 -18.16 -6.32
CA ASN A 17 -9.54 -19.15 -7.38
C ASN A 17 -8.14 -19.01 -8.01
N ASP A 18 -7.84 -19.82 -9.02
CA ASP A 18 -6.51 -19.89 -9.65
C ASP A 18 -6.50 -19.20 -11.03
N ASP A 19 -7.50 -18.36 -11.32
CA ASP A 19 -7.64 -17.59 -12.58
C ASP A 19 -7.36 -16.10 -12.33
N PRO A 20 -6.30 -15.51 -12.91
CA PRO A 20 -5.96 -14.09 -12.72
C PRO A 20 -6.86 -13.14 -13.55
N SER A 21 -7.88 -13.63 -14.25
CA SER A 21 -8.76 -12.79 -15.07
C SER A 21 -9.49 -11.72 -14.27
N ASP A 22 -9.84 -11.97 -13.01
CA ASP A 22 -10.44 -10.96 -12.13
C ASP A 22 -9.47 -9.81 -11.82
N ILE A 23 -8.18 -10.09 -11.64
CA ILE A 23 -7.12 -9.06 -11.55
C ILE A 23 -7.01 -8.27 -12.87
N LYS A 24 -7.06 -8.97 -14.02
CA LYS A 24 -6.95 -8.33 -15.33
C LYS A 24 -8.09 -7.35 -15.61
N TYR A 25 -9.31 -7.71 -15.23
CA TYR A 25 -10.52 -6.99 -15.60
C TYR A 25 -11.18 -6.24 -14.43
N VAL A 26 -10.53 -6.16 -13.26
CA VAL A 26 -11.05 -5.40 -12.12
C VAL A 26 -11.34 -3.96 -12.53
N ASN A 27 -12.48 -3.44 -12.08
CA ASN A 27 -12.83 -2.05 -12.28
C ASN A 27 -12.10 -1.18 -11.26
N LEU A 28 -10.94 -0.67 -11.66
CA LEU A 28 -10.15 0.26 -10.85
C LEU A 28 -10.81 1.63 -10.67
N ASN A 29 -11.96 1.95 -11.27
CA ASN A 29 -12.72 3.18 -10.93
C ASN A 29 -13.50 3.04 -9.63
N ARG A 30 -13.84 1.80 -9.21
CA ARG A 30 -14.60 1.53 -7.97
C ARG A 30 -13.76 1.75 -6.71
N VAL A 31 -12.45 1.54 -6.80
CA VAL A 31 -11.55 1.52 -5.64
C VAL A 31 -11.25 2.92 -5.10
N HIS A 32 -11.04 3.10 -3.80
CA HIS A 32 -11.14 2.13 -2.70
C HIS A 32 -12.49 2.31 -1.98
N VAL A 33 -13.13 1.23 -1.55
CA VAL A 33 -14.37 1.31 -0.75
C VAL A 33 -14.05 1.46 0.74
N LEU A 34 -14.19 2.68 1.26
CA LEU A 34 -13.80 3.01 2.64
C LEU A 34 -14.98 3.00 3.59
N SER A 35 -14.75 2.49 4.80
CA SER A 35 -15.65 2.64 5.91
C SER A 35 -15.47 4.00 6.56
N GLY A 36 -16.59 4.73 6.72
CA GLY A 36 -16.60 6.09 7.25
C GLY A 36 -17.54 7.03 6.46
N PRO A 37 -17.41 8.35 6.65
CA PRO A 37 -16.51 9.00 7.60
C PRO A 37 -17.05 9.00 9.04
N VAL A 38 -16.17 8.73 10.01
CA VAL A 38 -16.43 8.89 11.45
C VAL A 38 -16.26 10.37 11.82
N TYR A 39 -17.33 10.98 12.35
CA TYR A 39 -17.30 12.35 12.87
C TYR A 39 -16.92 12.34 14.37
N VAL A 40 -15.93 13.14 14.77
CA VAL A 40 -15.44 13.22 16.16
C VAL A 40 -15.83 14.56 16.78
N ASN A 41 -16.73 14.53 17.77
CA ASN A 41 -17.25 15.74 18.41
C ASN A 41 -16.15 16.64 19.02
N GLY A 42 -16.23 17.95 18.79
CA GLY A 42 -15.33 18.96 19.37
C GLY A 42 -13.95 19.08 18.68
N VAL A 43 -13.73 18.33 17.60
CA VAL A 43 -12.53 18.40 16.76
C VAL A 43 -12.71 19.47 15.69
N GLU A 44 -11.72 20.35 15.54
CA GLU A 44 -11.76 21.50 14.63
C GLU A 44 -10.48 21.57 13.77
N PRO A 45 -10.53 22.27 12.62
CA PRO A 45 -9.33 22.51 11.82
C PRO A 45 -8.18 23.11 12.66
N GLY A 46 -6.97 22.58 12.53
CA GLY A 46 -5.81 22.97 13.34
C GLY A 46 -5.49 22.03 14.51
N ASP A 47 -6.41 21.12 14.85
CA ASP A 47 -6.17 20.06 15.83
C ASP A 47 -5.34 18.90 15.23
N LEU A 48 -4.77 18.06 16.10
CA LEU A 48 -4.36 16.71 15.71
C LEU A 48 -5.37 15.69 16.21
N LEU A 49 -5.92 14.90 15.30
CA LEU A 49 -6.66 13.69 15.65
C LEU A 49 -5.65 12.58 15.94
N VAL A 50 -5.68 12.06 17.17
CA VAL A 50 -4.84 10.95 17.61
C VAL A 50 -5.66 9.67 17.46
N VAL A 51 -5.15 8.71 16.70
CA VAL A 51 -5.79 7.42 16.48
C VAL A 51 -4.85 6.31 16.94
N ASP A 52 -5.25 5.58 17.97
CA ASP A 52 -4.63 4.32 18.33
C ASP A 52 -5.29 3.20 17.51
N ILE A 53 -4.49 2.45 16.76
CA ILE A 53 -4.90 1.21 16.11
C ILE A 53 -4.74 0.12 17.17
N LEU A 54 -5.83 -0.30 17.78
CA LEU A 54 -5.80 -1.24 18.91
C LEU A 54 -5.58 -2.67 18.43
N ASP A 55 -6.32 -3.09 17.40
CA ASP A 55 -6.20 -4.41 16.80
C ASP A 55 -6.79 -4.41 15.37
N ILE A 56 -6.38 -5.38 14.55
CA ILE A 56 -6.84 -5.59 13.17
C ILE A 56 -6.87 -7.09 12.88
N GLY A 57 -7.89 -7.55 12.17
CA GLY A 57 -7.95 -8.94 11.70
C GLY A 57 -8.90 -9.15 10.53
N ALA A 58 -8.82 -10.34 9.95
CA ALA A 58 -9.77 -10.82 8.95
C ALA A 58 -11.12 -11.16 9.59
N PHE A 59 -12.16 -11.29 8.75
CA PHE A 59 -13.40 -11.95 9.16
C PHE A 59 -13.19 -13.45 9.27
N SER A 60 -13.85 -14.09 10.24
CA SER A 60 -13.74 -15.54 10.48
C SER A 60 -14.17 -16.41 9.30
N GLU A 61 -15.06 -15.90 8.47
CA GLU A 61 -15.56 -16.52 7.24
C GLU A 61 -14.69 -16.21 6.01
N HIS A 62 -13.70 -15.32 6.15
CA HIS A 62 -12.79 -14.86 5.10
C HIS A 62 -11.34 -14.85 5.59
N GLU A 63 -10.86 -16.01 6.06
CA GLU A 63 -9.46 -16.23 6.46
C GLU A 63 -8.54 -16.47 5.25
N TRP A 64 -8.68 -15.64 4.22
CA TRP A 64 -7.82 -15.62 3.05
C TRP A 64 -7.74 -14.20 2.48
N GLY A 65 -6.71 -13.97 1.68
CA GLY A 65 -6.50 -12.72 0.95
C GLY A 65 -5.83 -12.95 -0.39
N PHE A 66 -5.59 -11.87 -1.13
CA PHE A 66 -4.97 -11.94 -2.45
C PHE A 66 -3.86 -10.91 -2.62
N ASN A 67 -2.92 -11.23 -3.51
CA ASN A 67 -1.96 -10.29 -4.07
C ASN A 67 -1.99 -10.48 -5.59
N GLY A 68 -1.68 -9.45 -6.36
CA GLY A 68 -1.65 -9.56 -7.81
C GLY A 68 -0.61 -8.69 -8.48
N ILE A 69 -0.37 -8.97 -9.75
CA ILE A 69 0.29 -8.05 -10.67
C ILE A 69 -0.81 -7.59 -11.61
N PHE A 70 -1.03 -6.28 -11.77
CA PHE A 70 -1.98 -5.82 -12.76
C PHE A 70 -1.44 -5.95 -14.18
N ASP A 71 -2.37 -6.12 -15.13
CA ASP A 71 -2.05 -5.98 -16.55
C ASP A 71 -1.58 -4.54 -16.82
N LYS A 72 -0.59 -4.37 -17.70
CA LYS A 72 -0.07 -3.06 -18.11
C LYS A 72 -1.18 -2.12 -18.58
N THR A 73 -2.21 -2.68 -19.22
CA THR A 73 -3.33 -1.92 -19.77
C THR A 73 -4.42 -1.60 -18.75
N ASN A 74 -4.34 -2.15 -17.53
CA ASN A 74 -5.30 -1.91 -16.47
C ASN A 74 -4.61 -1.78 -15.10
N GLY A 75 -3.90 -0.67 -14.90
CA GLY A 75 -3.24 -0.32 -13.64
C GLY A 75 -1.71 -0.37 -13.71
N GLY A 76 -1.15 -1.46 -14.25
CA GLY A 76 0.29 -1.71 -14.24
C GLY A 76 0.87 -1.97 -12.84
N SER A 77 2.18 -1.87 -12.68
CA SER A 77 2.87 -2.11 -11.40
C SER A 77 4.27 -1.49 -11.44
N PHE A 78 5.05 -1.60 -10.36
CA PHE A 78 6.39 -1.03 -10.31
C PHE A 78 7.33 -1.63 -11.36
N LEU A 79 7.20 -2.94 -11.63
CA LEU A 79 7.99 -3.69 -12.61
C LEU A 79 7.19 -4.01 -13.89
N VAL A 80 6.22 -3.18 -14.28
CA VAL A 80 5.30 -3.45 -15.40
C VAL A 80 5.98 -3.73 -16.74
N ASP A 81 7.17 -3.19 -16.97
CA ASP A 81 7.92 -3.45 -18.21
C ASP A 81 8.61 -4.83 -18.23
N HIS A 82 8.76 -5.48 -17.07
CA HIS A 82 9.24 -6.86 -16.93
C HIS A 82 8.09 -7.85 -16.79
N TYR A 83 7.04 -7.48 -16.06
CA TYR A 83 5.87 -8.30 -15.76
C TYR A 83 4.59 -7.58 -16.20
N PRO A 84 4.28 -7.54 -17.51
CA PRO A 84 3.16 -6.75 -18.05
C PRO A 84 1.79 -7.44 -17.96
N ASN A 85 1.75 -8.73 -17.66
CA ASN A 85 0.52 -9.52 -17.68
C ASN A 85 -0.05 -9.68 -16.28
N ALA A 86 -1.38 -9.72 -16.18
CA ALA A 86 -2.04 -9.95 -14.91
C ALA A 86 -1.66 -11.30 -14.28
N GLN A 87 -1.41 -11.31 -12.97
CA GLN A 87 -1.11 -12.50 -12.17
C GLN A 87 -1.81 -12.40 -10.82
N LYS A 88 -2.02 -13.55 -10.17
CA LYS A 88 -2.67 -13.63 -8.87
C LYS A 88 -1.99 -14.64 -7.96
N SER A 89 -1.81 -14.29 -6.69
CA SER A 89 -1.50 -15.23 -5.61
C SER A 89 -2.59 -15.13 -4.54
N ILE A 90 -3.02 -16.28 -4.02
CA ILE A 90 -3.98 -16.36 -2.92
C ILE A 90 -3.25 -16.81 -1.68
N TRP A 91 -3.55 -16.18 -0.56
CA TRP A 91 -2.90 -16.39 0.73
C TRP A 91 -3.95 -16.82 1.74
N ASP A 92 -3.74 -17.98 2.37
CA ASP A 92 -4.60 -18.50 3.43
C ASP A 92 -4.03 -18.08 4.80
N PHE A 93 -4.90 -17.66 5.72
CA PHE A 93 -4.51 -17.18 7.05
C PHE A 93 -4.65 -18.29 8.09
N ASN A 94 -3.57 -18.55 8.82
CA ASN A 94 -3.52 -19.52 9.91
C ASN A 94 -3.11 -18.81 11.20
N GLY A 95 -4.09 -18.19 11.86
CA GLY A 95 -3.85 -17.33 13.01
C GLY A 95 -3.07 -16.08 12.62
N ILE A 96 -1.79 -16.01 13.00
CA ILE A 96 -0.91 -14.87 12.63
C ILE A 96 -0.10 -15.13 11.36
N TYR A 97 -0.14 -16.34 10.81
CA TYR A 97 0.69 -16.77 9.68
C TYR A 97 -0.09 -16.71 8.37
N ALA A 98 0.61 -16.48 7.26
CA ALA A 98 0.09 -16.65 5.90
C ALA A 98 0.96 -17.60 5.08
N THR A 99 0.30 -18.39 4.24
CA THR A 99 0.91 -19.27 3.22
C THR A 99 0.18 -19.11 1.91
N SER A 100 0.85 -19.32 0.78
CA SER A 100 0.21 -19.31 -0.54
C SER A 100 0.40 -20.62 -1.26
N ARG A 101 -0.68 -21.18 -1.81
CA ARG A 101 -0.61 -22.31 -2.75
C ARG A 101 0.09 -21.95 -4.07
N HIS A 102 0.20 -20.66 -4.39
CA HIS A 102 0.84 -20.15 -5.60
C HIS A 102 2.32 -19.79 -5.38
N VAL A 103 2.76 -19.61 -4.13
CA VAL A 103 4.15 -19.31 -3.74
C VAL A 103 4.61 -20.34 -2.70
N PRO A 104 4.95 -21.58 -3.15
CA PRO A 104 5.23 -22.69 -2.25
C PRO A 104 6.53 -22.49 -1.46
N GLY A 105 6.63 -23.16 -0.29
CA GLY A 105 7.83 -23.14 0.54
C GLY A 105 8.02 -21.86 1.35
N VAL A 106 6.99 -21.01 1.45
CA VAL A 106 6.99 -19.77 2.22
C VAL A 106 5.88 -19.77 3.26
N GLU A 107 6.20 -19.35 4.48
CA GLU A 107 5.26 -19.07 5.56
C GLU A 107 5.81 -17.90 6.39
N PHE A 108 4.96 -16.92 6.72
CA PHE A 108 5.38 -15.80 7.57
C PHE A 108 4.26 -15.27 8.44
N ALA A 109 4.64 -14.79 9.62
CA ALA A 109 3.76 -13.97 10.44
C ALA A 109 3.49 -12.62 9.75
N GLY A 110 2.22 -12.25 9.64
CA GLY A 110 1.77 -11.04 8.96
C GLY A 110 2.04 -9.76 9.74
N VAL A 111 2.31 -8.68 9.01
CA VAL A 111 2.34 -7.31 9.55
C VAL A 111 0.99 -6.68 9.23
N ILE A 112 -0.03 -6.93 10.04
CA ILE A 112 -1.41 -6.52 9.73
C ILE A 112 -1.60 -5.01 9.91
N HIS A 113 -2.05 -4.30 8.87
CA HIS A 113 -2.18 -2.83 8.82
C HIS A 113 -3.29 -2.39 7.85
N PRO A 114 -3.83 -1.16 7.96
CA PRO A 114 -4.56 -0.54 6.86
C PRO A 114 -3.57 0.08 5.87
N GLY A 115 -3.70 -0.22 4.58
CA GLY A 115 -3.07 0.54 3.50
C GLY A 115 -3.63 1.97 3.42
N LEU A 116 -4.95 2.08 3.63
CA LEU A 116 -5.69 3.35 3.58
C LEU A 116 -6.33 3.75 4.91
N ILE A 117 -5.80 4.82 5.53
CA ILE A 117 -6.45 5.52 6.63
C ILE A 117 -6.17 7.03 6.58
N GLY A 118 -7.21 7.85 6.77
CA GLY A 118 -7.05 9.31 6.70
C GLY A 118 -8.28 10.11 7.10
N VAL A 119 -8.09 11.43 7.20
CA VAL A 119 -9.15 12.40 7.54
C VAL A 119 -9.59 13.17 6.30
N ALA A 120 -10.78 13.77 6.30
CA ALA A 120 -11.26 14.48 5.11
C ALA A 120 -10.44 15.77 4.85
N PRO A 121 -10.16 16.10 3.58
CA PRO A 121 -9.51 17.36 3.21
C PRO A 121 -10.45 18.55 3.38
N SER A 122 -9.88 19.76 3.44
CA SER A 122 -10.65 20.97 3.19
C SER A 122 -10.97 21.11 1.69
N TYR A 123 -11.90 22.01 1.35
CA TYR A 123 -12.23 22.31 -0.05
C TYR A 123 -11.03 22.86 -0.83
N GLU A 124 -10.21 23.70 -0.20
CA GLU A 124 -9.00 24.27 -0.80
C GLU A 124 -7.97 23.19 -1.10
N MET A 125 -7.80 22.25 -0.17
CA MET A 125 -6.90 21.11 -0.34
C MET A 125 -7.36 20.20 -1.48
N LEU A 126 -8.65 19.84 -1.53
CA LEU A 126 -9.22 19.06 -2.62
C LEU A 126 -9.03 19.74 -3.98
N LYS A 127 -9.24 21.06 -4.06
CA LYS A 127 -9.01 21.84 -5.28
C LYS A 127 -7.55 21.79 -5.74
N GLU A 128 -6.61 21.92 -4.81
CA GLU A 128 -5.18 21.88 -5.14
C GLU A 128 -4.74 20.49 -5.60
N TRP A 129 -5.26 19.42 -4.99
CA TRP A 129 -5.04 18.04 -5.44
C TRP A 129 -5.47 17.85 -6.89
N ASN A 130 -6.73 18.16 -7.19
CA ASN A 130 -7.29 18.03 -8.53
C ASN A 130 -6.51 18.87 -9.55
N LYS A 131 -6.08 20.09 -9.18
CA LYS A 131 -5.30 20.97 -10.05
C LYS A 131 -3.92 20.40 -10.37
N ARG A 132 -3.14 19.99 -9.37
CA ARG A 132 -1.75 19.55 -9.58
C ARG A 132 -1.67 18.17 -10.25
N GLU A 133 -2.60 17.27 -9.93
CA GLU A 133 -2.65 15.93 -10.55
C GLU A 133 -3.13 16.03 -11.99
N LYS A 134 -4.10 16.91 -12.28
CA LYS A 134 -4.47 17.23 -13.66
C LYS A 134 -3.29 17.80 -14.45
N ALA A 135 -2.55 18.74 -13.88
CA ALA A 135 -1.39 19.32 -14.55
C ALA A 135 -0.33 18.26 -14.90
N LEU A 136 -0.15 17.24 -14.04
CA LEU A 136 0.74 16.11 -14.32
C LEU A 136 0.21 15.26 -15.49
N VAL A 137 -1.06 14.88 -15.48
CA VAL A 137 -1.69 14.12 -16.58
C VAL A 137 -1.59 14.88 -17.90
N ASP A 138 -1.78 16.20 -17.87
CA ASP A 138 -1.70 17.05 -19.08
C ASP A 138 -0.27 17.08 -19.70
N THR A 139 0.78 16.61 -19.00
CA THR A 139 2.14 16.48 -19.57
C THR A 139 2.29 15.29 -20.52
N ASP A 140 1.52 14.22 -20.31
CA ASP A 140 1.47 13.04 -21.17
C ASP A 140 0.10 12.32 -21.04
N PRO A 141 -0.95 12.89 -21.65
CA PRO A 141 -2.34 12.48 -21.39
C PRO A 141 -2.69 11.10 -21.95
N ASN A 142 -1.85 10.54 -22.82
CA ASN A 142 -2.07 9.22 -23.44
C ASN A 142 -1.12 8.15 -22.88
N ARG A 143 -0.37 8.46 -21.80
CA ARG A 143 0.53 7.49 -21.18
C ARG A 143 -0.24 6.29 -20.63
N GLU A 144 0.31 5.11 -20.84
CA GLU A 144 -0.22 3.85 -20.31
C GLU A 144 0.88 3.10 -19.54
N PRO A 145 0.73 2.85 -18.23
CA PRO A 145 -0.37 3.29 -17.34
C PRO A 145 -0.46 4.83 -17.17
N PRO A 146 -1.60 5.39 -16.72
CA PRO A 146 -1.76 6.83 -16.54
C PRO A 146 -0.83 7.39 -15.44
N LEU A 147 -0.51 8.69 -15.52
CA LEU A 147 0.32 9.37 -14.52
C LEU A 147 -0.41 9.65 -13.20
N ALA A 148 -1.73 9.88 -13.27
CA ALA A 148 -2.60 10.03 -12.12
C ALA A 148 -4.05 9.71 -12.51
N ASN A 149 -4.87 9.33 -11.54
CA ASN A 149 -6.30 9.07 -11.73
C ASN A 149 -7.11 10.32 -11.32
N LEU A 150 -7.68 11.02 -12.30
CA LEU A 150 -8.49 12.22 -12.07
C LEU A 150 -9.89 11.86 -11.51
N PRO A 151 -10.63 12.83 -10.94
CA PRO A 151 -12.04 12.63 -10.60
C PRO A 151 -12.81 12.00 -11.78
N ASN A 152 -13.56 10.94 -11.47
CA ASN A 152 -14.32 10.17 -12.44
C ASN A 152 -15.69 9.88 -11.83
N GLU A 153 -16.75 10.08 -12.60
CA GLU A 153 -18.14 9.83 -12.16
C GLU A 153 -18.51 8.34 -12.23
N ASP A 154 -17.72 7.53 -12.93
CA ASP A 154 -17.93 6.08 -13.06
C ASP A 154 -17.64 5.35 -11.74
N ALA A 155 -18.52 4.40 -11.39
CA ALA A 155 -18.43 3.53 -10.22
C ALA A 155 -18.17 4.23 -8.85
N VAL A 156 -18.49 5.51 -8.70
CA VAL A 156 -18.26 6.26 -7.44
C VAL A 156 -19.14 5.78 -6.28
N VAL A 157 -18.58 5.78 -5.07
CA VAL A 157 -19.27 5.52 -3.81
C VAL A 157 -19.17 6.75 -2.92
N LEU A 158 -20.30 7.46 -2.73
CA LEU A 158 -20.35 8.74 -2.01
C LEU A 158 -21.22 8.69 -0.74
N GLY A 159 -21.30 7.50 -0.13
CA GLY A 159 -22.07 7.24 1.08
C GLY A 159 -23.56 7.55 0.90
N THR A 160 -24.09 8.45 1.74
CA THR A 160 -25.52 8.77 1.76
C THR A 160 -25.92 9.93 0.84
N LEU A 161 -24.99 10.51 0.08
CA LEU A 161 -25.28 11.62 -0.82
C LEU A 161 -26.23 11.19 -1.95
N LYS A 162 -27.16 12.09 -2.32
CA LYS A 162 -28.16 11.86 -3.37
C LYS A 162 -28.36 13.12 -4.22
N GLY A 163 -28.91 12.95 -5.42
CA GLY A 163 -29.36 14.04 -6.28
C GLY A 163 -28.23 15.03 -6.63
N LYS A 164 -28.51 16.33 -6.50
CA LYS A 164 -27.59 17.41 -6.90
C LYS A 164 -26.22 17.35 -6.18
N ASP A 165 -26.21 16.94 -4.91
CA ASP A 165 -24.97 16.87 -4.14
C ASP A 165 -24.13 15.66 -4.54
N PHE A 166 -24.77 14.53 -4.83
CA PHE A 166 -24.09 13.38 -5.43
C PHE A 166 -23.45 13.77 -6.77
N ASN A 167 -24.23 14.36 -7.69
CA ASN A 167 -23.74 14.72 -9.02
C ASN A 167 -22.60 15.74 -9.00
N ARG A 168 -22.60 16.66 -8.02
CA ARG A 168 -21.50 17.61 -7.84
C ARG A 168 -20.25 16.90 -7.32
N VAL A 169 -20.38 16.13 -6.24
CA VAL A 169 -19.23 15.47 -5.59
C VAL A 169 -18.63 14.39 -6.50
N ALA A 170 -19.42 13.68 -7.30
CA ALA A 170 -18.92 12.70 -8.27
C ALA A 170 -17.95 13.33 -9.30
N LYS A 171 -18.12 14.62 -9.63
CA LYS A 171 -17.30 15.35 -10.61
C LYS A 171 -16.01 15.91 -10.03
N GLU A 172 -15.99 16.21 -8.74
CA GLU A 172 -14.89 16.93 -8.09
C GLU A 172 -14.18 16.11 -7.01
N GLY A 173 -14.74 14.96 -6.62
CA GLY A 173 -14.17 14.05 -5.63
C GLY A 173 -12.88 13.42 -6.14
N ALA A 174 -11.79 13.63 -5.39
CA ALA A 174 -10.50 13.04 -5.72
C ALA A 174 -10.57 11.51 -5.57
N ARG A 175 -9.87 10.80 -6.45
CA ARG A 175 -9.63 9.37 -6.31
C ARG A 175 -8.80 9.09 -5.06
N THR A 176 -9.07 7.98 -4.38
CA THR A 176 -8.37 7.60 -3.14
C THR A 176 -7.02 6.93 -3.40
N VAL A 177 -6.63 6.70 -4.66
CA VAL A 177 -5.43 5.96 -5.07
C VAL A 177 -4.11 6.49 -4.48
N PRO A 178 -3.76 7.79 -4.59
CA PRO A 178 -2.46 8.24 -4.09
C PRO A 178 -2.49 8.66 -2.62
N PRO A 179 -1.36 8.52 -1.89
CA PRO A 179 -1.18 9.18 -0.61
C PRO A 179 -1.17 10.69 -0.78
N ARG A 180 -1.70 11.41 0.20
CA ARG A 180 -1.70 12.87 0.22
C ARG A 180 -1.45 13.42 1.63
N GLU A 181 -1.56 14.73 1.77
CA GLU A 181 -1.29 15.46 3.01
C GLU A 181 -2.13 14.98 4.21
N ASN A 182 -3.31 14.45 3.95
CA ASN A 182 -4.23 13.93 4.96
C ASN A 182 -3.97 12.47 5.38
N GLY A 183 -2.90 11.85 4.88
CA GLY A 183 -2.73 10.40 4.91
C GLY A 183 -3.36 9.78 3.66
N GLY A 184 -4.39 8.96 3.84
CA GLY A 184 -5.01 8.23 2.73
C GLY A 184 -4.22 6.95 2.45
N ASN A 185 -4.00 6.64 1.16
CA ASN A 185 -3.37 5.38 0.72
C ASN A 185 -1.85 5.50 0.84
N CYS A 186 -1.35 5.31 2.05
CA CYS A 186 0.08 5.45 2.30
C CYS A 186 0.82 4.11 2.22
N ASP A 187 0.11 2.99 2.38
CA ASP A 187 0.64 1.64 2.20
C ASP A 187 1.91 1.43 3.03
N ILE A 188 1.86 1.93 4.27
CA ILE A 188 2.97 1.86 5.23
C ILE A 188 2.74 0.64 6.11
N LYS A 189 3.41 -0.47 5.81
CA LYS A 189 3.31 -1.71 6.60
C LYS A 189 3.56 -1.51 8.10
N ASN A 190 4.40 -0.54 8.45
CA ASN A 190 4.74 -0.23 9.84
C ASN A 190 3.64 0.53 10.61
N LEU A 191 2.61 1.06 9.93
CA LEU A 191 1.39 1.61 10.54
C LEU A 191 0.43 0.46 10.92
N SER A 192 0.93 -0.51 11.66
CA SER A 192 0.23 -1.77 11.95
C SER A 192 -0.56 -1.75 13.25
N LYS A 193 -1.27 -2.85 13.53
CA LYS A 193 -1.95 -3.07 14.82
C LYS A 193 -1.03 -2.78 16.01
N GLY A 194 -1.46 -1.90 16.91
CA GLY A 194 -0.68 -1.37 18.03
C GLY A 194 -0.04 0.01 17.78
N SER A 195 -0.09 0.53 16.56
CA SER A 195 0.45 1.85 16.22
C SER A 195 -0.42 3.00 16.72
N ARG A 196 0.18 4.18 16.86
CA ARG A 196 -0.51 5.44 17.15
C ARG A 196 -0.18 6.48 16.09
N ILE A 197 -1.18 6.98 15.38
CA ILE A 197 -1.02 7.99 14.33
C ILE A 197 -1.65 9.33 14.74
N TYR A 198 -1.05 10.42 14.27
CA TYR A 198 -1.44 11.80 14.51
C TYR A 198 -1.80 12.47 13.18
N PHE A 199 -3.10 12.65 12.92
CA PHE A 199 -3.58 13.27 11.70
C PHE A 199 -3.78 14.79 11.85
N PRO A 200 -3.23 15.61 10.94
CA PRO A 200 -3.63 17.02 10.82
C PRO A 200 -5.11 17.15 10.43
N VAL A 201 -5.88 17.92 11.18
CA VAL A 201 -7.32 18.09 10.95
C VAL A 201 -7.59 19.31 10.06
N TYR A 202 -8.37 19.10 8.98
CA TYR A 202 -8.68 20.13 8.00
C TYR A 202 -10.16 20.56 7.96
N VAL A 203 -11.04 19.76 8.57
CA VAL A 203 -12.48 20.03 8.65
C VAL A 203 -13.02 19.68 10.03
N GLU A 204 -14.14 20.29 10.39
CA GLU A 204 -14.85 19.99 11.62
C GLU A 204 -15.16 18.48 11.73
N GLY A 205 -14.88 17.92 12.90
CA GLY A 205 -15.07 16.51 13.20
C GLY A 205 -14.05 15.56 12.58
N ALA A 206 -13.04 16.08 11.87
CA ALA A 206 -12.00 15.36 11.10
C ALA A 206 -12.50 14.45 9.96
N LYS A 207 -13.62 13.73 10.15
CA LYS A 207 -14.21 12.80 9.18
C LYS A 207 -13.23 11.69 8.78
N LEU A 208 -12.84 10.89 9.77
CA LEU A 208 -11.90 9.78 9.63
C LEU A 208 -12.52 8.63 8.82
N SER A 209 -11.80 8.12 7.83
CA SER A 209 -12.17 6.91 7.07
C SER A 209 -11.00 5.94 7.03
N VAL A 210 -11.31 4.65 6.89
CA VAL A 210 -10.34 3.56 6.81
C VAL A 210 -10.86 2.44 5.92
N GLY A 211 -9.97 1.70 5.27
CA GLY A 211 -10.25 0.52 4.48
C GLY A 211 -8.95 -0.14 4.06
N ASP A 212 -8.99 -0.94 3.00
CA ASP A 212 -7.77 -1.44 2.35
C ASP A 212 -6.87 -2.20 3.33
N ILE A 213 -7.44 -3.22 3.96
CA ILE A 213 -6.74 -3.92 5.04
C ILE A 213 -5.78 -4.94 4.44
N HIS A 214 -4.52 -4.85 4.85
CA HIS A 214 -3.46 -5.77 4.47
C HIS A 214 -3.15 -6.73 5.62
N PHE A 215 -3.12 -8.03 5.33
CA PHE A 215 -2.58 -9.02 6.27
C PHE A 215 -1.05 -8.87 6.41
N SER A 216 -0.38 -8.55 5.31
CA SER A 216 1.06 -8.26 5.24
C SER A 216 1.37 -7.51 3.95
N GLN A 217 2.50 -6.83 3.89
CA GLN A 217 2.97 -6.13 2.69
C GLN A 217 4.49 -5.98 2.75
N GLY A 218 5.14 -5.96 1.59
CA GLY A 218 6.52 -5.50 1.43
C GLY A 218 6.64 -3.99 1.29
N ASP A 219 7.80 -3.42 1.59
CA ASP A 219 8.00 -1.98 1.39
C ASP A 219 7.89 -1.57 -0.08
N GLY A 220 7.15 -0.50 -0.29
CA GLY A 220 6.87 0.06 -1.61
C GLY A 220 5.74 -0.63 -2.37
N GLU A 221 5.14 -1.69 -1.81
CA GLU A 221 3.98 -2.40 -2.39
C GLU A 221 4.15 -2.62 -3.90
N ILE A 222 5.31 -3.16 -4.27
CA ILE A 222 5.82 -3.04 -5.64
C ILE A 222 4.88 -3.67 -6.69
N THR A 223 4.07 -4.64 -6.28
CA THR A 223 3.02 -5.30 -7.07
C THR A 223 1.84 -4.42 -7.46
N PHE A 224 1.60 -3.32 -6.74
CA PHE A 224 0.46 -2.40 -6.82
C PHE A 224 -0.91 -3.03 -6.53
N CYS A 225 -1.22 -4.24 -7.00
CA CYS A 225 -2.41 -4.99 -6.54
C CYS A 225 -2.12 -5.63 -5.18
N GLY A 226 -1.93 -4.75 -4.19
CA GLY A 226 -1.85 -5.08 -2.78
C GLY A 226 -0.50 -5.45 -2.24
N GLY A 227 -0.44 -5.45 -0.90
CA GLY A 227 0.20 -6.49 -0.11
C GLY A 227 -0.59 -7.80 -0.21
N ILE A 228 -1.00 -8.35 0.92
CA ILE A 228 -2.03 -9.39 0.98
C ILE A 228 -3.34 -8.74 1.39
N GLU A 229 -4.18 -8.48 0.40
CA GLU A 229 -5.47 -7.81 0.49
C GLU A 229 -6.52 -8.66 1.18
N MET A 230 -7.29 -8.06 2.09
CA MET A 230 -8.40 -8.76 2.74
C MET A 230 -9.54 -7.84 3.15
N PRO A 231 -10.79 -8.35 3.17
CA PRO A 231 -11.83 -7.77 4.00
C PRO A 231 -11.53 -8.05 5.48
N GLY A 232 -11.99 -7.20 6.39
CA GLY A 232 -11.74 -7.42 7.80
C GLY A 232 -12.28 -6.33 8.70
N TRP A 233 -11.70 -6.23 9.89
CA TRP A 233 -12.10 -5.26 10.89
C TRP A 233 -10.88 -4.58 11.52
N ILE A 234 -11.11 -3.36 12.00
CA ILE A 234 -10.11 -2.56 12.71
C ILE A 234 -10.74 -1.94 13.96
N ASP A 235 -10.08 -2.14 15.11
CA ASP A 235 -10.47 -1.53 16.38
C ASP A 235 -9.65 -0.26 16.63
N LEU A 236 -10.36 0.86 16.80
CA LEU A 236 -9.75 2.18 16.93
C LEU A 236 -10.09 2.84 18.27
N ARG A 237 -9.15 3.60 18.80
CA ARG A 237 -9.42 4.62 19.84
C ARG A 237 -8.99 5.98 19.33
N VAL A 238 -9.93 6.93 19.35
CA VAL A 238 -9.69 8.31 18.93
C VAL A 238 -9.60 9.24 20.14
N SER A 239 -8.70 10.22 20.06
CA SER A 239 -8.61 11.36 20.96
C SER A 239 -8.09 12.59 20.18
N VAL A 240 -8.04 13.75 20.81
CA VAL A 240 -7.66 15.01 20.13
C VAL A 240 -6.61 15.77 20.93
N ILE A 241 -5.65 16.36 20.21
CA ILE A 241 -4.76 17.38 20.73
C ILE A 241 -5.23 18.72 20.15
N LYS A 242 -5.88 19.54 20.98
CA LYS A 242 -6.36 20.86 20.57
C LYS A 242 -5.21 21.76 20.13
N GLY A 243 -5.31 22.37 18.95
CA GLY A 243 -4.24 23.18 18.35
C GLY A 243 -2.94 22.39 18.07
N GLY A 244 -3.04 21.06 17.96
CA GLY A 244 -1.89 20.17 17.85
C GLY A 244 -1.02 20.42 16.61
N MET A 245 -1.61 20.84 15.49
CA MET A 245 -0.86 21.07 14.25
C MET A 245 0.16 22.19 14.41
N GLU A 246 -0.23 23.30 15.07
CA GLU A 246 0.70 24.38 15.38
C GLU A 246 1.70 23.98 16.46
N LYS A 247 1.21 23.34 17.53
CA LYS A 247 2.06 22.98 18.67
C LYS A 247 3.22 22.05 18.28
N TYR A 248 2.97 21.08 17.40
CA TYR A 248 3.94 20.06 17.01
C TYR A 248 4.46 20.20 15.58
N GLN A 249 4.01 21.21 14.84
CA GLN A 249 4.33 21.44 13.42
C GLN A 249 4.00 20.26 12.49
N ILE A 250 3.08 19.39 12.91
CA ILE A 250 2.52 18.31 12.10
C ILE A 250 1.36 18.91 11.29
N LYS A 251 1.69 19.55 10.17
CA LYS A 251 0.73 20.31 9.35
C LYS A 251 0.47 19.72 7.97
N LYS A 252 1.51 19.09 7.40
CA LYS A 252 1.51 18.63 6.00
C LYS A 252 1.21 17.16 5.85
N ASN A 253 1.79 16.30 6.69
CA ASN A 253 1.61 14.86 6.61
C ASN A 253 1.42 14.31 8.02
N PRO A 254 0.77 13.15 8.18
CA PRO A 254 0.67 12.50 9.47
C PRO A 254 2.05 12.10 10.02
N ALA A 255 2.12 11.96 11.34
CA ALA A 255 3.23 11.28 12.00
C ALA A 255 2.68 10.09 12.78
N PHE A 256 3.49 9.06 13.06
CA PHE A 256 3.03 7.93 13.87
C PHE A 256 4.15 7.31 14.69
N ASN A 257 3.75 6.65 15.79
CA ASN A 257 4.57 5.70 16.52
C ASN A 257 4.25 4.29 15.99
N PRO A 258 5.24 3.49 15.57
CA PRO A 258 4.99 2.15 15.10
C PRO A 258 4.52 1.24 16.25
N SER A 259 3.95 0.10 15.87
CA SER A 259 3.50 -0.89 16.82
C SER A 259 4.64 -1.43 17.70
N PRO A 260 4.38 -1.68 19.00
CA PRO A 260 5.28 -2.45 19.84
C PRO A 260 5.24 -3.97 19.56
N VAL A 261 4.35 -4.43 18.68
CA VAL A 261 4.14 -5.85 18.32
C VAL A 261 4.32 -6.02 16.82
N LEU A 262 5.47 -6.53 16.41
CA LEU A 262 5.81 -6.85 15.03
C LEU A 262 6.44 -8.25 14.95
N PRO A 263 6.33 -8.96 13.82
CA PRO A 263 7.16 -10.12 13.54
C PRO A 263 8.64 -9.76 13.72
N ASN A 264 9.36 -10.55 14.51
CA ASN A 264 10.77 -10.33 14.79
C ASN A 264 11.63 -11.19 13.88
N TYR A 265 11.80 -10.75 12.63
CA TYR A 265 12.80 -11.31 11.72
C TYR A 265 14.13 -10.59 11.94
N SER A 266 15.22 -11.34 11.91
CA SER A 266 16.56 -10.85 12.27
C SER A 266 17.65 -11.28 11.29
N ASP A 267 17.34 -12.25 10.43
CA ASP A 267 18.27 -12.85 9.49
C ASP A 267 17.88 -12.51 8.05
N TYR A 268 18.53 -11.49 7.49
CA TYR A 268 18.17 -10.95 6.18
C TYR A 268 19.24 -11.26 5.13
N ILE A 269 18.80 -11.50 3.90
CA ILE A 269 19.62 -11.31 2.71
C ILE A 269 19.24 -9.98 2.06
N VAL A 270 20.24 -9.14 1.76
CA VAL A 270 20.04 -7.75 1.30
C VAL A 270 20.57 -7.60 -0.12
N PHE A 271 19.76 -7.00 -1.00
CA PHE A 271 20.11 -6.72 -2.38
C PHE A 271 20.16 -5.21 -2.60
N GLU A 272 21.19 -4.76 -3.32
CA GLU A 272 21.42 -3.36 -3.64
C GLU A 272 20.96 -3.02 -5.07
N GLY A 273 20.65 -1.75 -5.30
CA GLY A 273 20.41 -1.19 -6.62
C GLY A 273 20.78 0.28 -6.67
N ILE A 274 21.16 0.75 -7.87
CA ILE A 274 21.65 2.12 -8.12
C ILE A 274 20.88 2.82 -9.25
N SER A 275 21.03 4.14 -9.38
CA SER A 275 20.35 5.00 -10.36
C SER A 275 20.82 4.82 -11.82
N VAL A 276 20.78 3.59 -12.33
CA VAL A 276 21.12 3.24 -13.72
C VAL A 276 19.99 2.42 -14.32
N ASN A 277 19.43 2.86 -15.45
CA ASN A 277 18.33 2.13 -16.08
C ASN A 277 18.80 0.73 -16.54
N GLU A 278 18.05 -0.29 -16.13
CA GLU A 278 18.35 -1.71 -16.32
C GLU A 278 18.33 -2.15 -17.79
N PHE A 279 17.53 -1.49 -18.64
CA PHE A 279 17.40 -1.85 -20.05
C PHE A 279 18.45 -1.17 -20.92
N SER A 280 18.70 0.12 -20.68
CA SER A 280 19.52 0.96 -21.55
C SER A 280 20.94 1.24 -21.02
N GLY A 281 21.19 0.96 -19.73
CA GLY A 281 22.41 1.39 -19.04
C GLY A 281 22.48 2.91 -18.85
N LYS A 282 21.40 3.66 -19.13
CA LYS A 282 21.39 5.12 -19.01
C LYS A 282 21.49 5.54 -17.54
N GLN A 283 22.49 6.38 -17.25
CA GLN A 283 22.66 7.03 -15.96
C GLN A 283 21.51 8.01 -15.68
N THR A 284 20.86 7.89 -14.51
CA THR A 284 19.94 8.89 -13.96
C THR A 284 20.61 9.61 -12.77
N TYR A 285 20.04 10.73 -12.31
CA TYR A 285 20.66 11.55 -11.26
C TYR A 285 19.89 11.44 -9.95
N LEU A 286 20.51 10.82 -8.93
CA LEU A 286 19.95 10.62 -7.58
C LEU A 286 18.51 10.07 -7.59
N ASP A 287 18.26 9.13 -8.51
CA ASP A 287 16.94 8.55 -8.74
C ASP A 287 16.76 7.29 -7.89
N ALA A 288 16.09 7.45 -6.76
CA ALA A 288 15.74 6.36 -5.84
C ALA A 288 14.71 5.39 -6.43
N ASN A 289 13.86 5.82 -7.37
CA ASN A 289 12.89 4.92 -8.02
C ASN A 289 13.62 3.88 -8.87
N THR A 290 14.54 4.34 -9.73
CA THR A 290 15.39 3.44 -10.53
C THR A 290 16.28 2.58 -9.64
N ALA A 291 16.87 3.14 -8.58
CA ALA A 291 17.70 2.39 -7.64
C ALA A 291 16.92 1.28 -6.94
N TYR A 292 15.72 1.57 -6.40
CA TYR A 292 14.91 0.56 -5.72
C TYR A 292 14.39 -0.52 -6.68
N ARG A 293 14.09 -0.14 -7.92
CA ARG A 293 13.75 -1.09 -9.00
C ARG A 293 14.85 -2.11 -9.23
N ASN A 294 16.09 -1.64 -9.35
CA ASN A 294 17.24 -2.50 -9.54
C ASN A 294 17.48 -3.43 -8.35
N ALA A 295 17.29 -2.94 -7.12
CA ALA A 295 17.38 -3.78 -5.93
C ALA A 295 16.35 -4.92 -5.96
N CYS A 296 15.10 -4.61 -6.33
CA CYS A 296 14.03 -5.60 -6.49
C CYS A 296 14.34 -6.62 -7.61
N LEU A 297 14.85 -6.16 -8.76
CA LEU A 297 15.22 -7.04 -9.87
C LEU A 297 16.36 -8.00 -9.48
N ASN A 298 17.37 -7.50 -8.76
CA ASN A 298 18.46 -8.34 -8.24
C ASN A 298 17.95 -9.41 -7.26
N ALA A 299 17.03 -9.03 -6.37
CA ALA A 299 16.35 -9.97 -5.47
C ALA A 299 15.55 -11.04 -6.22
N ILE A 300 14.82 -10.65 -7.27
CA ILE A 300 14.04 -11.58 -8.10
C ILE A 300 14.96 -12.57 -8.84
N GLU A 301 16.05 -12.09 -9.45
CA GLU A 301 17.01 -12.98 -10.12
C GLU A 301 17.65 -13.97 -9.15
N PHE A 302 17.96 -13.55 -7.92
CA PHE A 302 18.40 -14.49 -6.89
C PHE A 302 17.33 -15.53 -6.56
N LEU A 303 16.07 -15.14 -6.34
CA LEU A 303 14.99 -16.08 -6.05
C LEU A 303 14.74 -17.07 -7.18
N LYS A 304 14.91 -16.65 -8.45
CA LYS A 304 14.83 -17.56 -9.61
C LYS A 304 15.88 -18.67 -9.57
N THR A 305 17.08 -18.42 -9.02
CA THR A 305 18.07 -19.48 -8.77
C THR A 305 17.62 -20.53 -7.75
N ARG A 306 16.53 -20.25 -7.02
CA ARG A 306 15.93 -21.11 -6.00
C ARG A 306 14.62 -21.76 -6.46
N GLY A 307 14.31 -21.67 -7.76
CA GLY A 307 13.17 -22.37 -8.38
C GLY A 307 11.87 -21.58 -8.41
N PHE A 308 11.85 -20.35 -7.90
CA PHE A 308 10.70 -19.45 -8.10
C PHE A 308 10.62 -18.96 -9.55
N THR A 309 9.41 -18.77 -10.08
CA THR A 309 9.24 -17.95 -11.28
C THR A 309 9.48 -16.47 -10.94
N GLY A 310 9.68 -15.64 -11.97
CA GLY A 310 9.82 -14.20 -11.76
C GLY A 310 8.58 -13.58 -11.12
N GLU A 311 7.39 -14.02 -11.54
CA GLU A 311 6.09 -13.59 -11.00
C GLU A 311 5.92 -14.02 -9.54
N GLN A 312 6.28 -15.25 -9.18
CA GLN A 312 6.23 -15.71 -7.79
C GLN A 312 7.17 -14.91 -6.90
N ALA A 313 8.40 -14.67 -7.34
CA ALA A 313 9.37 -13.86 -6.61
C ALA A 313 8.87 -12.41 -6.46
N TYR A 314 8.30 -11.83 -7.51
CA TYR A 314 7.76 -10.48 -7.47
C TYR A 314 6.57 -10.35 -6.51
N MET A 315 5.59 -11.26 -6.58
CA MET A 315 4.46 -11.30 -5.65
C MET A 315 4.89 -11.56 -4.21
N LEU A 316 5.95 -12.38 -4.00
CA LEU A 316 6.54 -12.57 -2.69
C LEU A 316 7.12 -11.26 -2.13
N LEU A 317 7.84 -10.49 -2.94
CA LEU A 317 8.38 -9.18 -2.52
C LEU A 317 7.29 -8.14 -2.25
N GLY A 318 6.13 -8.24 -2.92
CA GLY A 318 4.95 -7.42 -2.63
C GLY A 318 4.23 -7.81 -1.33
N SER A 319 4.27 -9.08 -0.95
CA SER A 319 3.44 -9.65 0.13
C SER A 319 4.20 -9.85 1.46
N ALA A 320 5.40 -10.42 1.40
CA ALA A 320 6.21 -10.70 2.59
C ALA A 320 6.76 -9.39 3.19
N PRO A 321 7.02 -9.33 4.50
CA PRO A 321 7.46 -8.11 5.19
C PRO A 321 8.95 -7.79 4.95
N VAL A 322 9.33 -7.71 3.66
CA VAL A 322 10.64 -7.26 3.20
C VAL A 322 10.88 -5.80 3.57
N GLN A 323 12.15 -5.42 3.74
CA GLN A 323 12.55 -4.07 4.11
C GLN A 323 13.18 -3.35 2.93
N GLY A 324 12.54 -2.29 2.47
CA GLY A 324 13.05 -1.38 1.46
C GLY A 324 13.70 -0.20 2.14
N THR A 325 14.87 0.22 1.67
CA THR A 325 15.56 1.37 2.26
C THR A 325 16.19 2.23 1.19
N VAL A 326 15.98 3.55 1.30
CA VAL A 326 16.84 4.53 0.64
C VAL A 326 18.12 4.63 1.49
N ALA A 327 19.12 3.82 1.14
CA ALA A 327 20.34 3.66 1.92
C ALA A 327 21.30 4.85 1.75
N GLY A 328 21.43 5.36 0.52
CA GLY A 328 22.21 6.55 0.20
C GLY A 328 21.50 7.39 -0.86
N ILE A 329 21.42 8.71 -0.67
CA ILE A 329 20.69 9.61 -1.57
C ILE A 329 21.49 10.86 -1.97
N VAL A 330 22.80 10.86 -1.69
CA VAL A 330 23.65 12.05 -1.81
C VAL A 330 24.89 11.83 -2.67
N ASP A 331 25.31 10.58 -2.87
CA ASP A 331 26.56 10.25 -3.54
C ASP A 331 26.40 10.31 -5.06
N ILE A 332 26.69 11.49 -5.62
CA ILE A 332 26.52 11.72 -7.06
C ILE A 332 27.33 10.73 -7.91
N PRO A 333 26.75 10.18 -8.99
CA PRO A 333 25.39 10.44 -9.50
C PRO A 333 24.29 9.53 -8.94
N ASN A 334 24.62 8.53 -8.12
CA ASN A 334 23.74 7.40 -7.82
C ASN A 334 23.08 7.52 -6.44
N ALA A 335 21.75 7.41 -6.41
CA ALA A 335 21.10 6.90 -5.22
C ALA A 335 21.44 5.41 -5.06
N CYS A 336 21.51 4.94 -3.82
CA CYS A 336 21.58 3.53 -3.47
C CYS A 336 20.33 3.17 -2.66
N CYS A 337 19.59 2.19 -3.16
CA CYS A 337 18.46 1.61 -2.45
C CYS A 337 18.72 0.12 -2.21
N THR A 338 18.15 -0.40 -1.14
CA THR A 338 18.25 -1.82 -0.79
C THR A 338 16.87 -2.43 -0.60
N ILE A 339 16.77 -3.73 -0.88
CA ILE A 339 15.65 -4.57 -0.45
C ILE A 339 16.19 -5.76 0.35
N ALA A 340 15.70 -5.95 1.57
CA ALA A 340 16.11 -7.00 2.49
C ALA A 340 14.99 -8.03 2.64
N ILE A 341 15.29 -9.29 2.30
CA ILE A 341 14.36 -10.40 2.43
C ILE A 341 14.66 -11.15 3.74
N PRO A 342 13.70 -11.28 4.66
CA PRO A 342 13.88 -12.12 5.84
C PRO A 342 14.00 -13.59 5.41
N ARG A 343 15.12 -14.24 5.71
CA ARG A 343 15.36 -15.64 5.31
C ARG A 343 14.48 -16.61 6.11
N GLU A 344 14.03 -16.20 7.29
CA GLU A 344 13.21 -17.03 8.17
C GLU A 344 11.80 -17.32 7.62
N ILE A 345 11.37 -16.64 6.54
CA ILE A 345 10.06 -16.90 5.92
C ILE A 345 10.08 -18.15 5.03
N PHE A 346 11.26 -18.65 4.70
CA PHE A 346 11.42 -19.80 3.82
C PHE A 346 11.50 -21.08 4.64
N GLN A 347 10.79 -22.11 4.19
CA GLN A 347 10.90 -23.44 4.75
C GLN A 347 12.32 -24.01 4.53
N ALA A 348 12.71 -24.95 5.40
CA ALA A 348 14.03 -25.56 5.33
C ALA A 348 14.32 -26.14 3.93
N GLY A 349 15.48 -25.80 3.37
CA GLY A 349 15.93 -26.27 2.06
C GLY A 349 15.48 -25.42 0.86
N VAL A 350 14.66 -24.38 1.07
CA VAL A 350 14.27 -23.46 -0.02
C VAL A 350 15.38 -22.45 -0.33
N LEU A 351 16.01 -21.88 0.70
CA LEU A 351 17.25 -21.11 0.55
C LEU A 351 18.45 -21.98 0.92
N PRO A 352 19.59 -21.87 0.22
CA PRO A 352 20.81 -22.55 0.62
C PRO A 352 21.32 -21.98 1.94
N ASN A 353 22.04 -22.80 2.69
CA ASN A 353 22.95 -22.28 3.69
C ASN A 353 24.14 -21.67 2.95
N MET A 354 24.22 -20.34 2.87
CA MET A 354 25.34 -19.67 2.16
C MET A 354 26.72 -20.07 2.72
N LYS A 355 26.78 -20.65 3.93
CA LYS A 355 28.01 -21.23 4.52
C LYS A 355 28.39 -22.62 3.99
N GLU A 356 27.47 -23.33 3.34
CA GLU A 356 27.75 -24.64 2.73
C GLU A 356 28.28 -24.51 1.29
N ASP A 357 28.07 -23.32 0.67
CA ASP A 357 28.60 -22.95 -0.66
C ASP A 357 29.95 -22.20 -0.58
N GLU A 358 30.45 -21.92 0.65
CA GLU A 358 31.82 -21.42 0.95
C GLU A 358 32.80 -22.59 1.18
#